data_AF-A0A3S1GYG7-F1
#
_entry.id   AF-A0A3S1GYG7-F1
#
_cell.length_a   1.000
_cell.length_b   1.000
_cell.length_c   1.000
_cell.angle_alpha   90.00
_cell.angle_beta   90.00
_cell.angle_gamma   90.00
#
_symmetry.space_group_name_H-M   'P 1'
#
loop_
_entity.id
_entity.type
_entity.pdbx_description
1 polymer ?
#
loop_
_entity_poly.entity_id
_entity_poly.type
_entity_poly.pdbx_seq_one_letter_code
_entity_poly.pdbx_strand_id
1 'polypeptide(L)'
;MKKIISKCIFAGAALVASVSLACAQGKVSVAAISGYFAQGFGVSIVNGLNKAKTDFGIDLKLVDTGNRALDYEEQFANLAKDGKYDLIFVMGWELVDALQK
;
A
#
# COMPACT_ATOMS: atom_id res chain seq x y z
N MET A 1 -41.31 10.22 -37.76
CA MET A 1 -40.62 9.19 -36.95
C MET A 1 -39.10 9.06 -37.20
N LYS A 2 -38.48 9.81 -38.12
CA LYS A 2 -37.03 9.68 -38.44
C LYS A 2 -36.06 10.53 -37.59
N LYS A 3 -36.54 11.45 -36.73
CA LYS A 3 -35.66 12.40 -35.99
C LYS A 3 -35.30 12.01 -34.56
N ILE A 4 -35.87 10.92 -34.02
CA ILE A 4 -35.69 10.56 -32.59
C ILE A 4 -34.52 9.56 -32.41
N ILE A 5 -34.18 8.77 -33.43
CA ILE A 5 -33.15 7.73 -33.33
C ILE A 5 -31.72 8.32 -33.27
N SER A 6 -31.51 9.53 -33.78
CA SER A 6 -30.17 10.14 -33.87
C SER A 6 -29.66 10.74 -32.56
N LYS A 7 -30.50 10.89 -31.52
CA LYS A 7 -30.09 11.49 -30.23
C LYS A 7 -29.67 10.45 -29.18
N CYS A 8 -29.95 9.17 -29.38
CA CYS A 8 -29.59 8.12 -28.40
C CYS A 8 -28.16 7.61 -28.54
N ILE A 9 -27.47 7.87 -29.66
CA ILE A 9 -26.13 7.31 -29.93
C ILE A 9 -25.02 8.10 -29.21
N PHE A 10 -25.23 9.38 -28.90
CA PHE A 10 -24.20 10.22 -28.26
C PHE A 10 -24.10 10.06 -26.74
N ALA A 11 -25.11 9.47 -26.07
CA ALA A 11 -25.08 9.26 -24.62
C ALA A 11 -24.33 7.97 -24.21
N GLY A 12 -24.16 7.02 -25.12
CA GLY A 12 -23.46 5.76 -24.83
C GLY A 12 -21.94 5.88 -24.78
N ALA A 13 -21.35 6.79 -25.57
CA ALA A 13 -19.89 6.94 -25.66
C ALA A 13 -19.26 7.58 -24.41
N ALA A 14 -19.99 8.46 -23.71
CA ALA A 14 -19.48 9.13 -22.51
C ALA A 14 -19.40 8.21 -21.28
N LEU A 15 -20.27 7.18 -21.21
CA LEU A 15 -20.28 6.21 -20.11
C LEU A 15 -19.17 5.15 -20.22
N VAL A 16 -18.66 4.87 -21.42
CA VAL A 16 -17.55 3.91 -21.62
C VAL A 16 -16.19 4.55 -21.31
N ALA A 17 -16.05 5.86 -21.55
CA ALA A 17 -14.83 6.61 -21.24
C ALA A 17 -14.59 6.76 -19.72
N SER A 18 -15.64 6.85 -18.91
CA SER A 18 -15.50 7.02 -17.45
C SER A 18 -15.12 5.75 -16.69
N VAL A 19 -15.32 4.55 -17.26
CA VAL A 19 -14.86 3.29 -16.65
C VAL A 19 -13.34 3.09 -16.84
N SER A 20 -12.77 3.72 -17.86
CA SER A 20 -11.35 3.55 -18.21
C SER A 20 -10.39 4.28 -17.26
N LEU A 21 -10.86 5.26 -16.49
CA LEU A 21 -10.03 5.99 -15.52
C LEU A 21 -9.88 5.25 -14.18
N ALA A 22 -10.72 4.26 -13.87
CA ALA A 22 -10.63 3.53 -12.61
C ALA A 22 -9.51 2.46 -12.60
N CYS A 23 -8.96 2.11 -13.78
CA CYS A 23 -7.97 1.03 -13.92
C CYS A 23 -6.51 1.50 -13.99
N ALA A 24 -6.24 2.80 -13.80
CA ALA A 24 -4.88 3.35 -13.90
C ALA A 24 -4.30 3.86 -12.57
N GLN A 25 -4.98 3.64 -11.44
CA GLN A 25 -4.38 3.89 -10.14
C GLN A 25 -3.32 2.81 -9.91
N GLY A 26 -2.03 3.19 -9.99
CA GLY A 26 -0.92 2.28 -9.69
C GLY A 26 -1.16 1.54 -8.38
N LYS A 27 -0.77 0.27 -8.30
CA LYS A 27 -0.92 -0.53 -7.08
C LYS A 27 -0.27 0.22 -5.93
N VAL A 28 -1.01 0.38 -4.83
CA VAL A 28 -0.50 1.00 -3.62
C VAL A 28 0.67 0.15 -3.10
N SER A 29 1.83 0.76 -2.97
CA SER A 29 3.07 0.15 -2.53
C SER A 29 3.25 0.39 -1.03
N VAL A 30 3.26 -0.69 -0.24
CA VAL A 30 3.35 -0.64 1.22
C VAL A 30 4.57 -1.40 1.69
N ALA A 31 5.40 -0.76 2.51
CA ALA A 31 6.42 -1.44 3.30
C ALA A 31 5.97 -1.57 4.75
N ALA A 32 6.36 -2.65 5.43
CA ALA A 32 6.24 -2.76 6.89
C ALA A 32 7.57 -3.22 7.48
N ILE A 33 8.00 -2.58 8.58
CA ILE A 33 9.27 -2.87 9.25
C ILE A 33 9.08 -3.07 10.75
N SER A 34 9.64 -4.15 11.29
CA SER A 34 9.58 -4.48 12.72
C SER A 34 10.56 -5.60 13.09
N GLY A 35 10.93 -5.68 14.37
CA GLY A 35 11.71 -6.80 14.92
C GLY A 35 10.87 -7.97 15.47
N TYR A 36 9.54 -7.86 15.50
CA TYR A 36 8.67 -8.80 16.22
C TYR A 36 7.54 -9.38 15.37
N PHE A 37 7.69 -9.43 14.04
CA PHE A 37 6.63 -9.95 13.17
C PHE A 37 6.19 -11.38 13.51
N ALA A 38 7.09 -12.20 14.05
CA ALA A 38 6.82 -13.59 14.41
C ALA A 38 6.16 -13.76 15.80
N GLN A 39 5.90 -12.69 16.56
CA GLN A 39 5.49 -12.79 17.96
C GLN A 39 4.17 -12.07 18.23
N GLY A 40 3.22 -12.77 18.88
CA GLY A 40 2.00 -12.20 19.44
C GLY A 40 1.29 -11.19 18.52
N PHE A 41 1.34 -9.92 18.89
CA PHE A 41 0.74 -8.80 18.14
C PHE A 41 1.28 -8.66 16.71
N GLY A 42 2.57 -8.95 16.48
CA GLY A 42 3.19 -8.88 15.15
C GLY A 42 2.55 -9.84 14.14
N VAL A 43 2.16 -11.03 14.57
CA VAL A 43 1.48 -12.02 13.72
C VAL A 43 0.14 -11.48 13.22
N SER A 44 -0.63 -10.83 14.10
CA SER A 44 -1.92 -10.22 13.74
C SER A 44 -1.75 -9.12 12.69
N ILE A 45 -0.68 -8.34 12.77
CA ILE A 45 -0.40 -7.29 11.78
C ILE A 45 -0.02 -7.90 10.44
N VAL A 46 0.87 -8.89 10.41
CA VAL A 46 1.25 -9.61 9.17
C VAL A 46 0.01 -10.20 8.51
N ASN A 47 -0.90 -10.79 9.28
CA ASN A 47 -2.15 -11.33 8.78
C ASN A 47 -3.04 -10.23 8.18
N GLY A 48 -3.15 -9.07 8.84
CA GLY A 48 -3.90 -7.92 8.31
C GLY A 48 -3.32 -7.37 7.01
N LEU A 49 -1.99 -7.24 6.93
CA LEU A 49 -1.29 -6.77 5.72
C LEU A 49 -1.42 -7.77 4.56
N ASN A 50 -1.31 -9.08 4.84
CA ASN A 50 -1.53 -10.13 3.84
C ASN A 50 -2.99 -10.18 3.36
N LYS A 51 -3.94 -9.95 4.26
CA LYS A 51 -5.35 -9.79 3.89
C LYS A 51 -5.54 -8.57 2.99
N ALA A 52 -4.93 -7.43 3.33
CA ALA A 52 -4.98 -6.23 2.48
C ALA A 52 -4.36 -6.46 1.09
N LYS A 53 -3.24 -7.19 1.02
CA LYS A 53 -2.65 -7.63 -0.25
C LYS A 53 -3.62 -8.45 -1.10
N THR A 54 -4.38 -9.33 -0.46
CA THR A 54 -5.35 -10.21 -1.14
C THR A 54 -6.60 -9.44 -1.57
N ASP A 55 -7.16 -8.62 -0.69
CA ASP A 55 -8.44 -7.95 -0.89
C ASP A 55 -8.32 -6.71 -1.80
N PHE A 56 -7.21 -6.00 -1.72
CA PHE A 56 -7.01 -4.72 -2.40
C PHE A 56 -5.89 -4.74 -3.45
N GLY A 57 -5.12 -5.83 -3.55
CA GLY A 57 -4.07 -5.97 -4.57
C GLY A 57 -2.84 -5.08 -4.35
N ILE A 58 -2.59 -4.63 -3.11
CA ILE A 58 -1.41 -3.82 -2.76
C ILE A 58 -0.10 -4.58 -3.00
N ASP A 59 0.97 -3.86 -3.30
CA ASP A 59 2.32 -4.41 -3.33
C ASP A 59 2.93 -4.28 -1.94
N LEU A 60 3.13 -5.41 -1.25
CA LEU A 60 3.58 -5.45 0.14
C LEU A 60 5.02 -5.95 0.26
N LYS A 61 5.86 -5.19 0.97
CA LYS A 61 7.19 -5.62 1.44
C LYS A 61 7.21 -5.70 2.96
N LEU A 62 7.61 -6.85 3.52
CA LEU A 62 7.88 -7.01 4.94
C LEU A 62 9.39 -7.02 5.19
N VAL A 63 9.85 -6.24 6.16
CA VAL A 63 11.25 -6.15 6.59
C VAL A 63 11.34 -6.53 8.06
N ASP A 64 11.67 -7.79 8.32
CA ASP A 64 11.90 -8.28 9.68
C ASP A 64 13.34 -7.96 10.09
N THR A 65 13.50 -7.08 11.09
CA THR A 65 14.81 -6.73 11.64
C THR A 65 15.25 -7.68 12.75
N GLY A 66 14.38 -8.60 13.18
CA GLY A 66 14.56 -9.44 14.36
C GLY A 66 14.94 -8.62 15.60
N ASN A 67 15.76 -9.22 16.47
CA ASN A 67 16.25 -8.56 17.69
C ASN A 67 17.38 -7.54 17.43
N ARG A 68 17.71 -7.23 16.17
CA ARG A 68 18.81 -6.32 15.81
C ARG A 68 18.27 -4.92 15.61
N ALA A 69 17.94 -4.24 16.72
CA ALA A 69 17.51 -2.84 16.71
C ALA A 69 18.55 -1.91 16.05
N LEU A 70 19.84 -2.28 16.07
CA LEU A 70 20.95 -1.48 15.52
C LEU A 70 20.84 -1.23 14.01
N ASP A 71 20.18 -2.11 13.26
CA ASP A 71 20.05 -1.97 11.80
C ASP A 71 18.71 -1.29 11.42
N TYR A 72 17.85 -0.96 12.39
CA TYR A 72 16.49 -0.49 12.13
C TYR A 72 16.46 0.87 11.44
N GLU A 73 17.22 1.83 11.95
CA GLU A 73 17.27 3.20 11.43
C GLU A 73 17.77 3.22 9.98
N GLU A 74 18.83 2.47 9.67
CA GLU A 74 19.34 2.35 8.31
C GLU A 74 18.32 1.70 7.37
N GLN A 75 17.66 0.61 7.79
CA GLN A 75 16.64 -0.06 6.99
C GLN A 75 15.43 0.86 6.76
N PHE A 76 14.99 1.59 7.79
CA PHE A 76 13.91 2.55 7.67
C PHE A 76 14.28 3.71 6.72
N ALA A 77 15.46 4.30 6.88
CA ALA A 77 15.96 5.35 6.01
C ALA A 77 16.03 4.89 4.54
N ASN A 78 16.50 3.65 4.31
CA ASN A 78 16.53 3.06 2.97
C ASN A 78 15.14 2.82 2.38
N LEU A 79 14.13 2.50 3.20
CA LEU A 79 12.74 2.41 2.73
C LEU A 79 12.16 3.79 2.36
N ALA A 80 12.54 4.83 3.10
CA ALA A 80 12.01 6.19 2.92
C ALA A 80 12.71 6.99 1.80
N LYS A 81 13.96 6.66 1.46
CA LYS A 81 14.86 7.48 0.62
C LYS A 81 14.32 7.81 -0.77
N ASP A 82 13.70 6.84 -1.44
CA ASP A 82 13.42 6.92 -2.88
C ASP A 82 11.93 7.11 -3.20
N GLY A 83 11.07 7.33 -2.20
CA GLY A 83 9.62 7.48 -2.40
C GLY A 83 8.93 6.24 -3.00
N LYS A 84 9.57 5.07 -2.89
CA LYS A 84 9.13 3.80 -3.49
C LYS A 84 7.82 3.24 -2.89
N TYR A 85 7.50 3.65 -1.67
CA TYR A 85 6.32 3.18 -0.94
C TYR A 85 5.42 4.37 -0.65
N ASP A 86 4.13 4.21 -0.91
CA ASP A 86 3.09 5.18 -0.58
C ASP A 86 2.85 5.20 0.94
N LEU A 87 3.11 4.08 1.61
CA LEU A 87 3.00 3.93 3.05
C LEU A 87 4.14 3.06 3.59
N ILE A 88 4.77 3.52 4.67
CA ILE A 88 5.70 2.71 5.47
C ILE A 88 5.06 2.49 6.84
N PHE A 89 4.72 1.24 7.12
CA PHE A 89 4.14 0.79 8.38
C PHE A 89 5.26 0.44 9.37
N VAL A 90 5.50 1.32 10.31
CA VAL A 90 6.61 1.22 11.26
C VAL A 90 6.07 0.74 12.60
N MET A 91 6.68 -0.29 13.20
CA MET A 91 6.10 -0.95 14.37
C MET A 91 7.12 -1.28 15.44
N GLY A 92 6.64 -1.23 16.68
CA GLY A 92 7.42 -1.49 17.89
C GLY A 92 7.82 -0.19 18.59
N TRP A 93 8.46 -0.33 19.75
CA TRP A 93 8.97 0.82 20.50
C TRP A 93 10.18 1.46 19.81
N GLU A 94 10.79 0.74 18.87
CA GLU A 94 11.93 1.15 18.04
C GLU A 94 11.63 2.40 17.20
N LEU A 95 10.35 2.66 16.86
CA LEU A 95 9.93 3.91 16.21
C LEU A 95 10.15 5.11 17.12
N VAL A 96 9.86 4.98 18.42
CA VAL A 96 9.98 6.08 19.38
C VAL A 96 11.46 6.47 19.52
N ASP A 97 12.33 5.47 19.63
CA ASP A 97 13.79 5.69 19.70
C ASP A 97 14.36 6.27 18.40
N ALA A 98 13.90 5.79 17.24
CA ALA A 98 14.37 6.28 15.94
C ALA A 98 13.88 7.71 15.62
N LEU A 99 12.73 8.14 16.16
CA LEU A 99 12.18 9.48 15.93
C LEU A 99 12.63 10.52 16.96
N GLN A 100 13.23 10.13 18.08
CA GLN A 100 13.63 11.02 19.18
C GLN A 100 15.08 11.48 19.13
N LYS A 101 15.89 11.00 18.18
CA LYS A 101 17.25 11.50 17.92
C LYS A 101 17.24 12.56 16.82
#